data_AF-A0A1W1BFU6-F1
#
_entry.id   AF-A0A1W1BFU6-F1
#
_cell.length_a   1.000
_cell.length_b   1.000
_cell.length_c   1.000
_cell.angle_alpha   90.00
_cell.angle_beta   90.00
_cell.angle_gamma   90.00
#
_symmetry.space_group_name_H-M   'P 1'
#
loop_
_entity.id
_entity.type
_entity.pdbx_description
1 polymer ?
#
loop_
_entity_poly.entity_id
_entity_poly.type
_entity_poly.pdbx_seq_one_letter_code
_entity_poly.pdbx_strand_id
1 'polypeptide(L)'
;MKKEIIISLLALTIMGSADEFYYDNGKKVELKEVEVTQSLQHRVNNNRTKYYKTSRGATIGVRDDILVECEEGVECKEVLSKYETTSVSNLSKSIFIVKIAKDKNIFEFAQKLYSDKHIKIAHPNIRKNKRRR
;
A
#
# COMPACT_ATOMS: atom_id res chain seq x y z
N MET A 1 -7.99 -12.22 56.66
CA MET A 1 -8.59 -12.64 55.37
C MET A 1 -8.24 -11.59 54.33
N LYS A 2 -7.34 -11.92 53.40
CA LYS A 2 -6.85 -11.04 52.33
C LYS A 2 -7.96 -10.92 51.26
N LYS A 3 -8.48 -9.71 51.04
CA LYS A 3 -9.28 -9.40 49.85
C LYS A 3 -8.40 -8.59 48.92
N GLU A 4 -7.86 -9.27 47.92
CA GLU A 4 -7.13 -8.61 46.83
C GLU A 4 -8.14 -7.82 45.99
N ILE A 5 -7.94 -6.51 45.92
CA ILE A 5 -8.63 -5.65 44.97
C ILE A 5 -7.75 -5.64 43.71
N ILE A 6 -7.96 -6.63 42.84
CA ILE A 6 -7.43 -6.62 41.47
C ILE A 6 -8.51 -6.00 40.59
N ILE A 7 -8.57 -4.67 40.56
CA ILE A 7 -9.41 -3.94 39.60
C ILE A 7 -8.62 -2.72 39.16
N SER A 8 -7.90 -2.84 38.03
CA SER A 8 -7.78 -1.81 37.00
C SER A 8 -6.74 -2.23 35.95
N LEU A 9 -7.11 -3.19 35.10
CA LEU A 9 -6.35 -3.48 33.88
C LEU A 9 -7.30 -3.91 32.75
N LEU A 10 -8.35 -3.14 32.52
CA LEU A 10 -9.39 -3.47 31.52
C LEU A 10 -9.78 -2.27 30.63
N ALA A 11 -8.85 -1.38 30.32
CA ALA A 11 -9.15 -0.18 29.52
C ALA A 11 -8.13 0.14 28.42
N LEU A 12 -7.43 -0.85 27.86
CA LEU A 12 -6.50 -0.60 26.73
C LEU A 12 -6.63 -1.57 25.55
N THR A 13 -7.82 -2.12 25.31
CA THR A 13 -8.12 -2.88 24.09
C THR A 13 -9.12 -2.14 23.22
N ILE A 14 -8.89 -0.85 22.95
CA ILE A 14 -9.45 -0.26 21.74
C ILE A 14 -8.49 -0.69 20.63
N MET A 15 -8.82 -1.84 20.05
CA MET A 15 -8.13 -2.41 18.89
C MET A 15 -8.10 -1.36 17.80
N GLY A 16 -6.95 -0.73 17.61
CA GLY A 16 -6.66 0.05 16.42
C GLY A 16 -6.58 -0.92 15.25
N SER A 17 -7.65 -1.07 14.48
CA SER A 17 -7.51 -1.57 13.12
C SER A 17 -6.60 -0.58 12.41
N ALA A 18 -5.36 -0.97 12.11
CA ALA A 18 -4.44 -0.12 11.36
C ALA A 18 -5.06 0.10 9.98
N ASP A 19 -5.63 1.28 9.76
CA ASP A 19 -6.12 1.67 8.44
C ASP A 19 -4.93 1.58 7.47
N GLU A 20 -5.13 0.89 6.34
CA GLU A 20 -4.10 0.79 5.32
C GLU A 20 -3.81 2.18 4.72
N PHE A 21 -2.58 2.45 4.33
CA PHE A 21 -2.24 3.76 3.76
C PHE A 21 -1.06 3.72 2.80
N TYR A 22 -0.97 4.74 1.97
CA TYR A 22 0.21 5.01 1.14
C TYR A 22 0.54 6.51 1.15
N TYR A 23 1.71 6.86 0.61
CA TYR A 23 2.11 8.25 0.43
C TYR A 23 1.83 8.71 -1.00
N ASP A 24 1.02 9.76 -1.16
CA ASP A 24 0.80 10.48 -2.41
C ASP A 24 1.44 11.85 -2.29
N ASN A 25 2.50 12.11 -3.06
CA ASN A 25 3.24 13.38 -3.01
C ASN A 25 3.64 13.78 -1.58
N GLY A 26 4.18 12.82 -0.81
CA GLY A 26 4.58 13.02 0.59
C GLY A 26 3.44 13.11 1.60
N LYS A 27 2.17 13.00 1.17
CA LYS A 27 1.00 13.04 2.05
C LYS A 27 0.45 11.63 2.27
N LYS A 28 0.19 11.29 3.54
CA LYS A 28 -0.47 10.04 3.91
C LYS A 28 -1.91 10.02 3.37
N VAL A 29 -2.28 8.95 2.66
CA VAL A 29 -3.64 8.68 2.19
C VAL A 29 -4.13 7.39 2.83
N GLU A 30 -5.12 7.53 3.71
CA GLU A 30 -5.74 6.40 4.42
C GLU A 30 -6.80 5.71 3.56
N LEU A 31 -6.87 4.39 3.71
CA LEU A 31 -7.63 3.48 2.89
C LEU A 31 -8.45 2.54 3.77
N LYS A 32 -9.66 2.25 3.29
CA LYS A 32 -10.49 1.17 3.80
C LYS A 32 -10.81 0.22 2.67
N GLU A 33 -10.55 -1.06 2.87
CA GLU A 33 -10.91 -2.09 1.90
C GLU A 33 -12.42 -2.08 1.67
N VAL A 34 -12.82 -2.23 0.42
CA VAL A 34 -14.24 -2.23 0.04
C VAL A 34 -14.58 -3.58 -0.54
N GLU A 35 -15.54 -4.26 0.08
CA GLU A 35 -16.16 -5.43 -0.55
C GLU A 35 -16.85 -5.01 -1.85
N VAL A 36 -16.37 -5.57 -2.95
CA VAL A 36 -16.79 -5.21 -4.30
C VAL A 36 -18.18 -5.81 -4.55
N THR A 37 -19.22 -4.97 -4.60
CA THR A 37 -20.55 -5.41 -5.05
C THR A 37 -20.51 -5.90 -6.50
N GLN A 38 -21.39 -6.83 -6.87
CA GLN A 38 -21.42 -7.51 -8.18
C GLN A 38 -21.33 -6.57 -9.40
N SER A 39 -21.79 -5.32 -9.27
CA SER A 39 -21.74 -4.30 -10.33
C SER A 39 -20.32 -3.78 -10.65
N LEU A 40 -19.40 -3.83 -9.70
CA LEU A 40 -17.98 -3.52 -9.90
C LEU A 40 -17.22 -4.75 -10.42
N GLN A 41 -17.65 -5.97 -10.10
CA GLN A 41 -17.05 -7.22 -10.62
C GLN A 41 -17.18 -7.33 -12.14
N HIS A 42 -18.33 -6.94 -12.71
CA HIS A 42 -18.56 -6.97 -14.18
C HIS A 42 -17.60 -6.08 -15.00
N ARG A 43 -16.97 -5.07 -14.39
CA ARG A 43 -15.98 -4.21 -15.08
C ARG A 43 -14.55 -4.74 -14.99
N VAL A 44 -14.33 -5.84 -14.27
CA VAL A 44 -13.00 -6.27 -13.83
C VAL A 44 -12.82 -7.75 -14.15
N ASN A 45 -12.53 -8.06 -15.42
CA ASN A 45 -12.11 -9.40 -15.83
C ASN A 45 -10.63 -9.68 -15.45
N ASN A 46 -10.14 -9.12 -14.34
CA ASN A 46 -8.72 -9.17 -13.98
C ASN A 46 -8.55 -9.45 -12.48
N ASN A 47 -8.29 -10.71 -12.17
CA ASN A 47 -8.25 -11.34 -10.84
C ASN A 47 -7.06 -10.88 -9.94
N ARG A 48 -6.57 -9.64 -10.14
CA ARG A 48 -5.39 -9.08 -9.46
C ARG A 48 -5.60 -7.65 -8.95
N THR A 49 -6.79 -7.08 -9.05
CA THR A 49 -7.06 -5.73 -8.56
C THR A 49 -7.94 -5.79 -7.33
N LYS A 50 -7.46 -5.26 -6.20
CA LYS A 50 -8.25 -5.02 -4.98
C LYS A 50 -8.74 -3.58 -4.96
N TYR A 51 -9.89 -3.33 -4.34
CA TYR A 51 -10.51 -2.00 -4.33
C TYR A 51 -10.58 -1.42 -2.92
N TYR A 52 -10.26 -0.14 -2.83
CA TYR A 52 -10.21 0.60 -1.57
C TYR A 52 -10.94 1.92 -1.71
N LYS A 53 -11.48 2.41 -0.60
CA LYS A 53 -12.04 3.75 -0.48
C LYS A 53 -11.05 4.61 0.30
N THR A 54 -10.67 5.73 -0.30
CA THR A 54 -9.85 6.75 0.37
C THR A 54 -10.68 7.50 1.41
N SER A 55 -10.01 8.12 2.38
CA SER A 55 -10.63 9.04 3.35
C SER A 55 -11.44 10.18 2.70
N ARG A 56 -11.10 10.54 1.46
CA ARG A 56 -11.81 11.54 0.64
C ARG A 56 -13.01 10.98 -0.13
N GLY A 57 -13.37 9.71 0.10
CA GLY A 57 -14.51 9.04 -0.50
C GLY A 57 -14.29 8.50 -1.91
N ALA A 58 -13.11 8.68 -2.52
CA ALA A 58 -12.79 8.14 -3.84
C ALA A 58 -12.51 6.63 -3.77
N THR A 59 -13.05 5.86 -4.72
CA THR A 59 -12.73 4.43 -4.89
C THR A 59 -11.55 4.27 -5.85
N ILE A 60 -10.54 3.51 -5.41
CA ILE A 60 -9.33 3.23 -6.15
C ILE A 60 -9.13 1.72 -6.32
N GLY A 61 -8.60 1.31 -7.47
CA GLY A 61 -8.14 -0.06 -7.69
C GLY A 61 -6.63 -0.14 -7.50
N VAL A 62 -6.14 -1.15 -6.79
CA VAL A 62 -4.73 -1.37 -6.48
C VAL A 62 -4.34 -2.77 -6.94
N ARG A 63 -3.19 -2.87 -7.61
CA ARG A 63 -2.63 -4.12 -8.14
C ARG A 63 -1.47 -4.61 -7.27
N ASP A 64 -0.72 -5.60 -7.76
CA ASP A 64 0.45 -6.22 -7.14
C ASP A 64 1.78 -5.50 -7.46
N ASP A 65 1.73 -4.26 -7.95
CA ASP A 65 2.88 -3.49 -8.43
C ASP A 65 2.99 -2.08 -7.82
N ILE A 66 4.23 -1.64 -7.60
CA ILE A 66 4.61 -0.37 -6.97
C ILE A 66 5.52 0.39 -7.93
N LEU A 67 5.25 1.67 -8.10
CA LEU A 67 6.14 2.61 -8.79
C LEU A 67 7.18 3.11 -7.78
N VAL A 68 8.45 2.91 -8.10
CA VAL A 68 9.58 3.33 -7.28
C VAL A 68 10.45 4.32 -8.04
N GLU A 69 10.79 5.43 -7.41
CA GLU A 69 11.82 6.36 -7.88
C GLU A 69 12.92 6.43 -6.81
N CYS A 70 14.17 6.17 -7.21
CA CYS A 70 15.32 6.34 -6.33
C CYS A 70 15.85 7.78 -6.36
N GLU A 71 16.56 8.16 -5.30
CA GLU A 71 17.25 9.45 -5.25
C GLU A 71 18.30 9.60 -6.36
N GLU A 72 18.63 10.84 -6.70
CA GLU A 72 19.62 11.11 -7.75
C GLU A 72 21.00 10.57 -7.37
N GLY A 73 21.70 9.95 -8.33
CA GLY A 73 23.01 9.33 -8.11
C GLY A 73 22.98 7.98 -7.39
N VAL A 74 21.80 7.46 -7.03
CA VAL A 74 21.64 6.13 -6.43
C VAL A 74 21.48 5.06 -7.52
N GLU A 75 22.25 3.98 -7.40
CA GLU A 75 22.08 2.76 -8.19
C GLU A 75 20.81 1.98 -7.75
N CYS A 76 19.68 2.36 -8.33
CA CYS A 76 18.36 1.89 -7.88
C CYS A 76 18.18 0.37 -7.93
N LYS A 77 18.83 -0.31 -8.88
CA LYS A 77 18.80 -1.79 -8.96
C LYS A 77 19.45 -2.45 -7.76
N GLU A 78 20.53 -1.89 -7.24
CA GLU A 78 21.22 -2.41 -6.05
C GLU A 78 20.42 -2.15 -4.77
N VAL A 79 19.74 -1.01 -4.69
CA VAL A 79 18.82 -0.75 -3.57
C VAL A 79 17.67 -1.74 -3.59
N LEU A 80 17.03 -1.93 -4.75
CA LEU A 80 15.86 -2.80 -4.91
C LEU A 80 16.18 -4.29 -4.74
N SER A 81 17.41 -4.74 -4.97
CA SER A 81 17.81 -6.15 -4.80
C SER A 81 17.79 -6.61 -3.34
N LYS A 82 17.80 -5.66 -2.38
CA LYS A 82 17.68 -5.95 -0.93
C LYS A 82 16.27 -6.34 -0.51
N TYR A 83 15.28 -6.17 -1.40
CA TYR A 83 13.88 -6.40 -1.11
C TYR A 83 13.37 -7.65 -1.82
N GLU A 84 12.60 -8.46 -1.11
CA GLU A 84 11.95 -9.64 -1.67
C GLU A 84 10.82 -9.25 -2.63
N THR A 85 11.15 -9.26 -3.93
CA THR A 85 10.26 -8.87 -5.03
C THR A 85 10.12 -10.01 -6.03
N THR A 86 8.98 -10.09 -6.71
CA THR A 86 8.72 -11.09 -7.76
C THR A 86 9.33 -10.66 -9.08
N SER A 87 9.35 -9.35 -9.36
CA SER A 87 10.00 -8.80 -10.55
C SER A 87 10.30 -7.32 -10.37
N VAL A 88 11.39 -6.86 -10.97
CA VAL A 88 11.75 -5.46 -11.08
C VAL A 88 11.95 -5.12 -12.56
N SER A 89 11.22 -4.13 -13.06
CA SER A 89 11.34 -3.64 -14.44
C SER A 89 11.58 -2.14 -14.44
N ASN A 90 12.54 -1.69 -15.24
CA ASN A 90 12.85 -0.27 -15.38
C ASN A 90 11.90 0.42 -16.37
N LEU A 91 11.40 1.59 -15.98
CA LEU A 91 10.72 2.53 -16.89
C LEU A 91 11.70 3.60 -17.38
N SER A 92 12.65 4.00 -16.52
CA SER A 92 13.74 4.92 -16.84
C SER A 92 14.99 4.51 -16.04
N LYS A 93 16.00 5.38 -16.01
CA LYS A 93 17.21 5.15 -15.19
C LYS A 93 16.91 5.19 -13.68
N SER A 94 15.99 6.05 -13.25
CA SER A 94 15.65 6.25 -11.84
C SER A 94 14.29 5.70 -11.44
N ILE A 95 13.42 5.38 -12.41
CA ILE A 95 12.04 4.93 -12.16
C ILE A 95 11.88 3.46 -12.53
N PHE A 96 11.33 2.70 -11.60
CA PHE A 96 11.12 1.26 -11.69
C PHE A 96 9.69 0.88 -11.31
N ILE A 97 9.21 -0.21 -11.89
CA ILE A 97 8.05 -0.94 -11.42
C ILE A 97 8.55 -2.17 -10.69
N VAL A 98 8.12 -2.31 -9.44
CA VAL A 98 8.41 -3.44 -8.56
C VAL A 98 7.14 -4.23 -8.34
N LYS A 99 7.17 -5.54 -8.58
CA LYS A 99 6.04 -6.44 -8.27
C LYS A 99 6.35 -7.26 -7.03
N ILE A 100 5.33 -7.49 -6.21
CA ILE A 100 5.42 -8.34 -5.03
C ILE A 100 4.54 -9.58 -5.18
N ALA A 101 4.71 -10.55 -4.28
CA ALA A 101 3.85 -11.72 -4.22
C ALA A 101 2.42 -11.32 -3.79
N LYS A 102 1.41 -12.04 -4.27
CA LYS A 102 -0.02 -11.67 -4.11
C LYS A 102 -0.52 -11.72 -2.66
N ASP A 103 0.15 -12.51 -1.85
CA ASP A 103 -0.10 -12.71 -0.42
C ASP A 103 0.51 -11.61 0.45
N LYS A 104 1.43 -10.79 -0.08
CA LYS A 104 2.03 -9.67 0.64
C LYS A 104 1.14 -8.43 0.64
N ASN A 105 1.16 -7.69 1.74
CA ASN A 105 0.48 -6.39 1.82
C ASN A 105 1.27 -5.34 1.01
N ILE A 106 0.65 -4.82 -0.06
CA ILE A 106 1.29 -3.83 -0.94
C ILE A 106 1.53 -2.49 -0.25
N PHE A 107 0.67 -2.09 0.68
CA PHE A 107 0.79 -0.82 1.37
C PHE A 107 1.94 -0.84 2.36
N GLU A 108 2.06 -1.91 3.16
CA GLU A 108 3.20 -2.11 4.05
C GLU A 108 4.52 -2.16 3.27
N PHE A 109 4.54 -2.86 2.14
CA PHE A 109 5.74 -2.92 1.31
C PHE A 109 6.09 -1.55 0.70
N ALA A 110 5.11 -0.79 0.23
CA ALA A 110 5.33 0.56 -0.28
C ALA A 110 5.84 1.50 0.82
N GLN A 111 5.33 1.41 2.04
CA GLN A 111 5.81 2.17 3.20
C GLN A 111 7.23 1.79 3.59
N LYS A 112 7.56 0.49 3.56
CA LYS A 112 8.91 -0.01 3.81
C LYS A 112 9.91 0.57 2.80
N LEU A 113 9.55 0.54 1.51
CA LEU A 113 10.36 1.16 0.46
C LEU A 113 10.48 2.67 0.66
N TYR A 114 9.39 3.37 0.94
CA TYR A 114 9.38 4.82 1.16
C TYR A 114 10.26 5.25 2.35
N SER A 115 10.47 4.37 3.33
CA SER A 115 11.31 4.63 4.50
C SER A 115 12.81 4.45 4.22
N ASP A 116 13.19 3.88 3.07
CA ASP A 116 14.59 3.79 2.66
C ASP A 116 15.08 5.16 2.18
N LYS A 117 16.16 5.66 2.80
CA LYS A 117 16.74 6.98 2.47
C LYS A 117 17.20 7.12 1.01
N HIS A 118 17.32 6.02 0.27
CA HIS A 118 17.71 6.04 -1.14
C HIS A 118 16.50 6.02 -2.10
N ILE A 119 15.28 5.93 -1.56
CA ILE A 119 14.03 5.89 -2.31
C ILE A 119 13.29 7.20 -2.06
N LYS A 120 13.08 7.94 -3.14
CA LYS A 120 12.36 9.21 -3.15
C LYS A 120 10.84 9.02 -3.21
N ILE A 121 10.40 8.03 -3.99
CA ILE A 121 8.97 7.70 -4.18
C ILE A 121 8.80 6.20 -4.13
N ALA A 122 7.81 5.73 -3.36
CA ALA A 122 7.31 4.36 -3.42
C ALA A 122 5.78 4.40 -3.34
N HIS A 123 5.13 4.29 -4.49
CA HIS A 123 3.71 4.52 -4.63
C HIS A 123 3.04 3.28 -5.25
N PRO A 124 2.03 2.66 -4.60
CA PRO A 124 1.27 1.56 -5.20
C PRO A 124 0.70 1.96 -6.56
N ASN A 125 0.68 1.08 -7.56
CA ASN A 125 0.16 1.42 -8.86
C ASN A 125 -1.38 1.50 -8.82
N ILE A 126 -1.90 2.70 -8.60
CA ILE A 126 -3.33 2.96 -8.41
C ILE A 126 -4.03 3.22 -9.74
N ARG A 127 -5.06 2.43 -10.04
CA ARG A 127 -6.01 2.71 -11.12
C ARG A 127 -7.21 3.48 -10.60
N LYS A 128 -7.35 4.73 -11.04
CA LYS A 128 -8.55 5.53 -10.81
C LYS A 128 -9.64 5.09 -11.79
N ASN A 129 -10.83 4.77 -11.30
CA ASN A 129 -11.99 4.60 -12.18
C ASN A 129 -12.32 5.95 -12.81
N LYS A 130 -11.98 6.14 -14.10
CA LYS A 130 -12.47 7.29 -14.87
C LYS A 130 -13.99 7.14 -15.01
N ARG A 131 -14.77 7.98 -14.32
CA ARG A 131 -16.16 8.20 -14.72
C ARG A 131 -16.10 8.87 -16.10
N ARG A 132 -16.60 8.21 -17.15
CA ARG A 132 -16.91 8.89 -18.41
C ARG A 132 -17.93 9.97 -18.06
N ARG A 133 -17.56 11.23 -18.30
CA ARG A 133 -18.52 12.34 -18.32
C ARG A 133 -19.40 12.20 -19.54
#